data_AF-A0A7J6JJL4-F1
#
_entry.id   AF-A0A7J6JJL4-F1
#
_cell.length_a   1.000
_cell.length_b   1.000
_cell.length_c   1.000
_cell.angle_alpha   90.00
_cell.angle_beta   90.00
_cell.angle_gamma   90.00
#
_symmetry.space_group_name_H-M   'P 1'
#
loop_
_entity.id
_entity.type
_entity.pdbx_description
1 polymer ?
#
loop_
_entity_poly.entity_id
_entity_poly.type
_entity_poly.pdbx_seq_one_letter_code
_entity_poly.pdbx_strand_id
1 'polypeptide(L)'
;MSLSARATVASAPANGSLLWDVQADLWNPDSNPQGYVSLGMAENVLVQEALLKRVAQVPVIPATAFTYGDGTTGSKRLKNALGAFLTKHFHAYRRVEASHITITNGCSAAIEHLA
;
A
#
# COMPACT_ATOMS: atom_id res chain seq x y z
N MET A 1 13.27 28.94 12.85
CA MET A 1 12.13 28.19 13.42
C MET A 1 12.68 27.04 14.24
N SER A 2 12.21 26.85 15.47
CA SER A 2 12.57 25.66 16.26
C SER A 2 11.66 24.49 15.88
N LEU A 3 12.24 23.31 15.65
CA LEU A 3 11.48 22.08 15.39
C LEU A 3 10.95 21.50 16.71
N SER A 4 9.83 20.80 16.66
CA SER A 4 9.41 19.95 17.79
C SER A 4 10.40 18.81 18.00
N ALA A 5 10.39 18.14 19.16
CA ALA A 5 11.25 16.99 19.40
C ALA A 5 11.04 15.88 18.36
N ARG A 6 9.77 15.55 18.04
CA ARG A 6 9.43 14.58 16.98
C ARG A 6 9.95 15.02 15.62
N ALA A 7 9.78 16.29 15.25
CA ALA A 7 10.26 16.79 13.97
C ALA A 7 11.79 16.80 13.87
N THR A 8 12.48 17.06 14.98
CA THR A 8 13.95 17.01 15.05
C THR A 8 14.45 15.60 14.74
N VAL A 9 13.87 14.57 15.37
CA VAL A 9 14.20 13.16 15.10
C VAL A 9 13.87 12.78 13.66
N ALA A 10 12.68 13.14 13.17
CA ALA A 10 12.25 12.80 11.80
C ALA A 10 13.07 13.50 10.70
N SER A 11 13.64 14.67 11.00
CA SER A 11 14.52 15.41 10.08
C SER A 11 15.96 14.91 10.06
N ALA A 12 16.34 14.00 10.96
CA ALA A 12 17.68 13.45 10.97
C ALA A 12 17.94 12.76 9.62
N PRO A 13 19.08 13.04 8.95
CA PRO A 13 19.40 12.37 7.70
C PRO A 13 19.41 10.87 7.95
N ALA A 14 18.54 10.16 7.25
CA ALA A 14 18.67 8.71 7.16
C ALA A 14 20.04 8.44 6.53
N ASN A 15 20.96 7.83 7.27
CA ASN A 15 22.21 7.33 6.69
C ASN A 15 21.84 6.60 5.40
N GLY A 16 22.39 7.06 4.27
CA GLY A 16 21.98 6.66 2.92
C GLY A 16 21.65 5.17 2.89
N SER A 17 20.35 4.87 2.78
CA SER A 17 19.92 3.48 2.76
C SER A 17 20.52 2.88 1.51
N LEU A 18 21.34 1.83 1.66
CA LEU A 18 21.88 1.05 0.56
C LEU A 18 20.79 0.66 -0.46
N LEU A 19 19.55 0.54 0.00
CA LEU A 19 18.36 0.36 -0.83
C LEU A 19 18.23 1.43 -1.93
N TRP A 20 18.44 2.71 -1.61
CA TRP A 20 18.31 3.82 -2.55
C TRP A 20 19.45 3.85 -3.55
N ASP A 21 20.67 3.54 -3.12
CA ASP A 21 21.82 3.43 -4.02
C ASP A 21 21.62 2.28 -5.02
N VAL A 22 21.15 1.12 -4.53
CA VAL A 22 20.79 -0.03 -5.39
C VAL A 22 19.65 0.32 -6.36
N GLN A 23 18.62 1.03 -5.89
CA GLN A 23 17.48 1.40 -6.71
C GLN A 23 17.83 2.44 -7.79
N ALA A 24 18.84 3.28 -7.56
CA ALA A 24 19.30 4.26 -8.54
C ALA A 24 20.08 3.63 -9.72
N ASP A 25 20.62 2.42 -9.56
CA ASP A 25 21.45 1.74 -10.55
C ASP A 25 21.01 0.28 -10.75
N LEU A 26 19.72 0.07 -11.03
CA LEU A 26 19.16 -1.27 -11.24
C LEU A 26 19.68 -1.92 -12.52
N TRP A 27 19.93 -3.22 -12.42
CA TRP A 27 20.33 -4.07 -13.54
C TRP A 27 19.25 -4.12 -14.63
N ASN A 28 19.68 -4.06 -15.88
CA ASN A 28 18.86 -4.35 -17.06
C ASN A 28 19.71 -5.11 -18.10
N PRO A 29 19.19 -6.19 -18.70
CA PRO A 29 20.00 -7.01 -19.62
C PRO A 29 20.50 -6.24 -20.84
N ASP A 30 19.74 -5.25 -21.33
CA ASP A 30 20.03 -4.52 -22.56
C ASP A 30 20.68 -3.16 -22.29
N SER A 31 20.16 -2.40 -21.31
CA SER A 31 20.55 -1.01 -21.07
C SER A 31 21.50 -0.79 -19.91
N ASN A 32 21.57 -1.72 -18.95
CA ASN A 32 22.45 -1.59 -17.79
C ASN A 32 22.89 -2.96 -17.23
N PRO A 33 23.70 -3.74 -17.98
CA PRO A 33 24.08 -5.09 -17.58
C PRO A 33 25.03 -5.13 -16.38
N GLN A 34 25.58 -3.98 -15.96
CA GLN A 34 26.47 -3.84 -14.79
C GLN A 34 25.75 -3.32 -13.54
N GLY A 35 24.47 -2.97 -13.63
CA GLY A 35 23.68 -2.51 -12.49
C GLY A 35 23.40 -3.61 -11.46
N TYR A 36 22.76 -3.23 -10.37
CA TYR A 36 22.43 -4.11 -9.25
C TYR A 36 21.15 -4.92 -9.50
N VAL A 37 21.21 -6.22 -9.22
CA VAL A 37 20.01 -7.06 -9.09
C VAL A 37 19.45 -6.87 -7.67
N SER A 38 18.31 -6.19 -7.56
CA SER A 38 17.67 -5.96 -6.26
C SER A 38 16.95 -7.21 -5.76
N LEU A 39 17.39 -7.73 -4.61
CA LEU A 39 16.70 -8.78 -3.85
C LEU A 39 16.20 -8.27 -2.48
N GLY A 40 16.36 -6.98 -2.21
CA GLY A 40 16.06 -6.35 -0.92
C GLY A 40 14.65 -5.76 -0.82
N MET A 41 13.91 -5.70 -1.93
CA MET A 41 12.55 -5.14 -1.94
C MET A 41 11.51 -6.26 -1.85
N ALA A 42 10.62 -6.17 -0.85
CA ALA A 42 9.51 -7.10 -0.69
C ALA A 42 8.34 -6.69 -1.61
N GLU A 43 8.50 -6.90 -2.91
CA GLU A 43 7.46 -6.64 -3.92
C GLU A 43 6.98 -7.93 -4.59
N ASN A 44 5.68 -8.02 -4.85
CA ASN A 44 5.09 -9.16 -5.56
C ASN A 44 4.73 -8.77 -7.00
N VAL A 45 5.72 -8.83 -7.89
CA VAL A 45 5.55 -8.52 -9.33
C VAL A 45 4.79 -9.60 -10.10
N LEU A 46 4.62 -10.80 -9.53
CA LEU A 46 3.98 -11.94 -10.19
C LEU A 46 2.48 -11.71 -10.50
N VAL A 47 1.85 -10.73 -9.82
CA VAL A 47 0.41 -10.43 -9.96
C VAL A 47 0.17 -9.18 -10.83
N GLN A 48 1.24 -8.52 -11.31
CA GLN A 48 1.13 -7.24 -12.01
C GLN A 48 0.22 -7.31 -13.25
N GLU A 49 0.36 -8.35 -14.08
CA GLU A 49 -0.47 -8.52 -15.29
C GLU A 49 -1.96 -8.66 -14.94
N ALA A 50 -2.28 -9.46 -13.91
CA ALA A 50 -3.65 -9.66 -13.46
C ALA A 50 -4.27 -8.36 -12.92
N LEU A 51 -3.47 -7.55 -12.21
CA LEU A 51 -3.90 -6.24 -11.73
C LEU A 51 -4.14 -5.25 -12.88
N LEU A 52 -3.22 -5.18 -13.86
CA LEU A 52 -3.38 -4.31 -15.04
C LEU A 52 -4.66 -4.63 -15.80
N LYS A 53 -4.91 -5.92 -16.07
CA LYS A 53 -6.14 -6.38 -16.72
C LYS A 53 -7.39 -6.00 -15.92
N ARG A 54 -7.33 -6.12 -14.59
CA ARG A 54 -8.47 -5.77 -13.73
C ARG A 54 -8.73 -4.27 -13.71
N VAL A 55 -7.68 -3.44 -13.61
CA VAL A 55 -7.79 -1.97 -13.57
C VAL A 55 -8.38 -1.45 -14.89
N ALA A 56 -7.96 -2.00 -16.03
CA ALA A 56 -8.51 -1.63 -17.34
C ALA A 56 -10.02 -1.90 -17.48
N GLN A 57 -10.60 -2.76 -16.64
CA GLN A 57 -12.02 -3.09 -16.63
C GLN A 57 -12.84 -2.29 -15.60
N VAL A 58 -12.20 -1.44 -14.79
CA VAL A 58 -12.91 -0.67 -13.76
C VAL A 58 -13.76 0.41 -14.44
N PRO A 59 -15.08 0.47 -14.18
CA PRO A 59 -15.96 1.45 -14.79
C PRO A 59 -15.63 2.88 -14.32
N VAL A 60 -16.29 3.85 -14.95
CA VAL A 60 -16.19 5.29 -14.66
C VAL A 60 -16.24 5.56 -13.16
N ILE A 61 -15.28 6.35 -12.68
CA ILE A 61 -15.20 6.79 -11.29
C ILE A 61 -16.45 7.62 -10.96
N PRO A 62 -17.27 7.23 -9.98
CA PRO A 62 -18.47 7.97 -9.64
C PRO A 62 -18.11 9.32 -9.03
N ALA A 63 -18.97 10.33 -9.23
CA ALA A 63 -18.75 11.68 -8.68
C ALA A 63 -18.53 11.69 -7.15
N THR A 64 -19.14 10.73 -6.43
CA THR A 64 -18.97 10.56 -4.98
C THR A 64 -17.55 10.18 -4.56
N ALA A 65 -16.71 9.67 -5.47
CA ALA A 65 -15.30 9.40 -5.19
C ALA A 65 -14.48 10.70 -5.02
N PHE A 66 -14.99 11.85 -5.46
CA PHE A 66 -14.37 13.16 -5.27
C PHE A 66 -14.83 13.86 -3.99
N THR A 67 -15.49 13.14 -3.09
CA THR A 67 -15.94 13.65 -1.79
C THR A 67 -15.52 12.68 -0.68
N TYR A 68 -15.79 13.03 0.58
CA TYR A 68 -15.61 12.10 1.69
C TYR A 68 -16.56 10.89 1.64
N GLY A 69 -17.55 10.88 0.75
CA GLY A 69 -18.38 9.73 0.43
C GLY A 69 -18.96 9.02 1.66
N ASP A 70 -18.52 7.78 1.88
CA ASP A 70 -18.95 6.87 2.96
C ASP A 70 -18.32 7.17 4.34
N GLY A 71 -17.64 8.32 4.48
CA GLY A 71 -17.02 8.77 5.72
C GLY A 71 -15.55 8.37 5.86
N THR A 72 -15.03 8.47 7.08
CA THR A 72 -13.58 8.43 7.37
C THR A 72 -13.00 7.03 7.56
N THR A 73 -13.83 5.99 7.56
CA THR A 73 -13.38 4.59 7.79
C THR A 73 -13.22 3.77 6.52
N GLY A 74 -13.35 4.42 5.35
CA GLY A 74 -13.32 3.80 4.03
C GLY A 74 -14.70 3.43 3.49
N SER A 75 -14.77 3.21 2.17
CA SER A 75 -16.06 2.98 1.49
C SER A 75 -16.77 1.70 1.92
N LYS A 76 -18.10 1.75 2.01
CA LYS A 76 -18.94 0.60 2.35
C LYS A 76 -18.73 -0.54 1.35
N ARG A 77 -18.64 -0.20 0.06
CA ARG A 77 -18.37 -1.15 -1.02
C ARG A 77 -17.04 -1.88 -0.81
N LEU A 78 -15.98 -1.16 -0.48
CA LEU A 78 -14.66 -1.74 -0.24
C LEU A 78 -14.67 -2.63 1.00
N LYS A 79 -15.23 -2.16 2.11
CA LYS A 79 -15.31 -2.94 3.37
C LYS A 79 -16.09 -4.24 3.19
N ASN A 80 -17.21 -4.21 2.47
CA ASN A 80 -17.99 -5.40 2.16
C ASN A 80 -17.20 -6.40 1.29
N ALA A 81 -16.52 -5.92 0.25
CA ALA A 81 -15.70 -6.75 -0.63
C ALA A 81 -14.53 -7.39 0.13
N LEU A 82 -13.87 -6.62 1.00
CA LEU A 82 -12.77 -7.10 1.82
C LEU A 82 -13.26 -8.14 2.85
N GLY A 83 -14.38 -7.88 3.54
CA GLY A 83 -14.97 -8.85 4.46
C GLY A 83 -15.31 -10.19 3.78
N ALA A 84 -15.87 -10.14 2.56
CA ALA A 84 -16.13 -11.33 1.77
C ALA A 84 -14.84 -12.04 1.33
N PHE A 85 -13.83 -11.30 0.88
CA PHE A 85 -12.52 -11.84 0.50
C PHE A 85 -11.85 -12.56 1.67
N LEU A 86 -11.75 -11.90 2.83
CA LEU A 86 -11.13 -12.45 4.03
C LEU A 86 -11.88 -13.68 4.53
N THR A 87 -13.21 -13.63 4.58
CA THR A 87 -14.03 -14.77 5.00
C THR A 87 -13.79 -15.98 4.08
N LYS A 88 -13.78 -15.75 2.75
CA LYS A 88 -13.65 -16.81 1.75
C LYS A 88 -12.24 -17.42 1.73
N HIS A 89 -11.21 -16.58 1.67
CA HIS A 89 -9.85 -17.02 1.38
C HIS A 89 -9.03 -17.34 2.64
N PHE A 90 -9.38 -16.79 3.79
CA PHE A 90 -8.73 -17.10 5.07
C PHE A 90 -9.58 -18.00 5.97
N HIS A 91 -10.69 -18.52 5.46
CA HIS A 91 -11.56 -19.47 6.15
C HIS A 91 -11.96 -19.01 7.56
N ALA A 92 -12.34 -17.73 7.68
CA ALA A 92 -12.69 -17.14 8.97
C ALA A 92 -13.85 -17.92 9.62
N TYR A 93 -13.66 -18.32 10.88
CA TYR A 93 -14.67 -19.09 11.64
C TYR A 93 -16.01 -18.33 11.75
N ARG A 94 -15.94 -17.00 11.89
CA ARG A 94 -17.08 -16.09 11.77
C ARG A 94 -16.90 -15.20 10.55
N ARG A 95 -18.02 -14.86 9.91
CA ARG A 95 -18.03 -13.91 8.80
C ARG A 95 -17.42 -12.58 9.23
N VAL A 96 -16.51 -12.05 8.41
CA VAL A 96 -15.97 -10.70 8.59
C VAL A 96 -16.97 -9.69 8.03
N GLU A 97 -17.50 -8.84 8.90
CA GLU A 97 -18.47 -7.79 8.56
C GLU A 97 -17.78 -6.45 8.33
N ALA A 98 -18.45 -5.54 7.61
CA ALA A 98 -17.91 -4.21 7.35
C ALA A 98 -17.71 -3.37 8.61
N SER A 99 -18.43 -3.66 9.70
CA SER A 99 -18.24 -3.07 11.03
C SER A 99 -16.93 -3.48 11.69
N HIS A 100 -16.32 -4.60 11.28
CA HIS A 100 -15.04 -5.08 11.79
C HIS A 100 -13.83 -4.48 11.05
N ILE A 101 -14.04 -3.66 10.03
CA ILE A 101 -13.00 -3.18 9.11
C ILE A 101 -12.92 -1.65 9.12
N THR A 102 -11.70 -1.14 9.33
CA THR A 102 -11.34 0.26 9.09
C THR A 102 -10.21 0.30 8.05
N ILE A 103 -10.33 1.17 7.06
CA ILE A 103 -9.32 1.35 6.01
C ILE A 103 -8.35 2.45 6.42
N THR A 104 -7.05 2.21 6.22
CA THR A 104 -5.96 3.15 6.46
C THR A 104 -5.14 3.37 5.19
N ASN A 105 -4.30 4.40 5.20
CA ASN A 105 -3.35 4.69 4.11
C ASN A 105 -2.16 3.72 4.16
N GLY A 106 -2.45 2.44 3.91
CA GLY A 106 -1.47 1.36 4.00
C GLY A 106 -1.27 0.83 5.43
N CYS A 107 -0.42 -0.20 5.54
CA CYS A 107 -0.14 -0.90 6.79
C CYS A 107 0.63 0.00 7.79
N SER A 108 1.56 0.83 7.31
CA SER A 108 2.35 1.71 8.19
C SER A 108 1.46 2.66 9.01
N ALA A 109 0.44 3.26 8.40
CA ALA A 109 -0.52 4.10 9.09
C ALA A 109 -1.38 3.28 10.09
N ALA A 110 -1.74 2.04 9.75
CA ALA A 110 -2.46 1.16 10.68
C ALA A 110 -1.62 0.86 11.94
N ILE A 111 -0.32 0.59 11.76
CA ILE A 111 0.61 0.37 12.88
C ILE A 111 0.72 1.63 13.73
N GLU A 112 0.90 2.82 13.13
CA GLU A 112 1.00 4.08 13.87
C GLU A 112 -0.28 4.39 14.66
N HIS A 113 -1.47 4.04 14.15
CA HIS A 113 -2.72 4.22 14.88
C HIS A 113 -2.93 3.23 16.04
N LEU A 114 -2.24 2.08 16.02
CA LEU A 114 -2.37 1.01 17.01
C LEU A 114 -1.27 1.03 18.08
N ALA A 115 -0.17 1.73 17.82
CA ALA A 115 0.97 1.89 18.73
C ALA A 115 0.69 2.91 19.83
#